data_AF-A0A662CAV4-F1
#
_entry.id   AF-A0A662CAV4-F1
#
_cell.length_a   1.000
_cell.length_b   1.000
_cell.length_c   1.000
_cell.angle_alpha   90.00
_cell.angle_beta   90.00
_cell.angle_gamma   90.00
#
_symmetry.space_group_name_H-M   'P 1'
#
loop_
_entity.id
_entity.type
_entity.pdbx_description
1 polymer ?
#
loop_
_entity_poly.entity_id
_entity_poly.type
_entity_poly.pdbx_seq_one_letter_code
_entity_poly.pdbx_strand_id
1 'polypeptide(L)'
;NSGFPIRMVELLSTLEAPVYLARVALNSPARVKQARKAIRKAFEMQLNQVGFSMVEVLSACPTNWRMSPLKANQWIEEEMMRYFPLGVFKEKEI
;
A
#
# COMPACT_ATOMS: atom_id res chain seq x y z
N ASN A 1 15.55 -20.26 -5.30
CA ASN A 1 14.20 -19.94 -5.79
C ASN A 1 13.42 -19.39 -4.61
N SER A 2 13.00 -18.12 -4.63
CA SER A 2 12.43 -17.43 -3.45
C SER A 2 10.90 -17.37 -3.44
N GLY A 3 10.23 -18.06 -4.37
CA GLY A 3 8.78 -18.06 -4.48
C GLY A 3 8.22 -16.76 -5.08
N PHE A 4 6.89 -16.63 -5.03
CA PHE A 4 6.19 -15.41 -5.47
C PHE A 4 6.17 -14.36 -4.35
N PRO A 5 6.15 -13.06 -4.68
CA PRO A 5 6.03 -12.00 -3.69
C PRO A 5 4.77 -12.16 -2.82
N ILE A 6 4.90 -11.95 -1.52
CA ILE A 6 3.76 -12.10 -0.60
C ILE A 6 2.85 -10.89 -0.72
N ARG A 7 1.55 -11.16 -0.91
CA ARG A 7 0.48 -10.16 -0.88
C ARG A 7 0.05 -9.91 0.58
N MET A 8 0.82 -9.06 1.28
CA MET A 8 0.69 -8.90 2.73
C MET A 8 -0.67 -8.36 3.17
N VAL A 9 -1.24 -7.41 2.42
CA VAL A 9 -2.52 -6.79 2.77
C VAL A 9 -3.67 -7.80 2.67
N GLU A 10 -3.63 -8.67 1.66
CA GLU A 10 -4.56 -9.79 1.47
C GLU A 10 -4.35 -10.91 2.48
N LEU A 11 -3.10 -11.19 2.87
CA LEU A 11 -2.82 -12.16 3.94
C LEU A 11 -3.36 -11.65 5.28
N LEU A 12 -3.12 -10.39 5.61
CA LEU A 12 -3.58 -9.80 6.87
C LEU A 12 -5.09 -9.57 6.89
N SER A 13 -5.74 -9.41 5.73
CA SER A 13 -7.19 -9.22 5.68
C SER A 13 -7.98 -10.45 6.12
N THR A 14 -7.38 -11.64 6.10
CA THR A 14 -7.99 -12.87 6.62
C THR A 14 -7.97 -12.94 8.15
N LEU A 15 -7.21 -12.07 8.82
CA LEU A 15 -7.12 -12.04 10.28
C LEU A 15 -8.22 -11.16 10.88
N GLU A 16 -8.69 -11.51 12.07
CA GLU A 16 -9.72 -10.73 12.78
C GLU A 16 -9.19 -9.38 13.30
N ALA A 17 -7.95 -9.38 13.82
CA ALA A 17 -7.39 -8.27 14.57
C ALA A 17 -7.17 -6.94 13.80
N PRO A 18 -6.72 -6.91 12.53
CA PRO A 18 -6.51 -5.65 11.83
C PRO A 18 -7.81 -4.87 11.66
N VAL A 19 -7.76 -3.54 11.82
CA VAL A 19 -8.93 -2.66 11.73
C VAL A 19 -8.88 -1.76 10.50
N TYR A 20 -7.68 -1.51 9.97
CA TYR A 20 -7.50 -0.79 8.72
C TYR A 20 -6.33 -1.37 7.92
N LEU A 21 -6.60 -1.80 6.70
CA LEU A 21 -5.62 -2.35 5.77
C LEU A 21 -5.81 -1.69 4.41
N ALA A 22 -4.76 -1.02 3.92
CA ALA A 22 -4.80 -0.36 2.62
C ALA A 22 -3.51 -0.58 1.83
N ARG A 23 -3.63 -0.65 0.51
CA ARG A 23 -2.51 -0.55 -0.43
C ARG A 23 -2.60 0.73 -1.23
N VAL A 24 -1.52 1.50 -1.24
CA VAL A 24 -1.39 2.77 -1.99
C VAL A 24 -0.11 2.76 -2.82
N ALA A 25 0.06 3.75 -3.68
CA ALA A 25 1.27 3.91 -4.49
C ALA A 25 1.76 5.35 -4.49
N LEU A 26 3.02 5.57 -4.88
CA LEU A 26 3.66 6.89 -4.93
C LEU A 26 4.09 7.33 -6.34
N ASN A 27 3.61 6.64 -7.38
CA ASN A 27 4.04 6.87 -8.77
C ASN A 27 3.40 8.10 -9.46
N SER A 28 2.54 8.87 -8.77
CA SER A 28 2.02 10.15 -9.27
C SER A 28 1.62 11.11 -8.14
N PRO A 29 1.56 12.44 -8.38
CA PRO A 29 1.15 13.42 -7.37
C PRO A 29 -0.25 13.15 -6.79
N ALA A 30 -1.19 12.66 -7.60
CA ALA A 30 -2.52 12.29 -7.14
C ALA A 30 -2.47 11.11 -6.15
N ARG A 31 -1.64 10.10 -6.46
CA ARG A 31 -1.45 8.92 -5.61
C ARG A 31 -0.70 9.26 -4.31
N VAL A 32 0.24 10.20 -4.34
CA VAL A 32 0.87 10.74 -3.12
C VAL A 32 -0.17 11.37 -2.18
N LYS A 33 -1.14 12.12 -2.71
CA LYS A 33 -2.25 12.66 -1.90
C LYS A 33 -3.12 11.56 -1.31
N GLN A 34 -3.39 10.49 -2.06
CA GLN A 34 -4.14 9.32 -1.57
C GLN A 34 -3.36 8.58 -0.46
N ALA A 35 -2.06 8.37 -0.66
CA ALA A 35 -1.18 7.74 0.33
C ALA A 35 -1.15 8.54 1.64
N ARG A 36 -1.04 9.87 1.57
CA ARG A 36 -1.11 10.74 2.75
C ARG A 36 -2.42 10.55 3.52
N LYS A 37 -3.57 10.45 2.84
CA LYS A 37 -4.88 10.22 3.47
C LYS A 37 -4.93 8.84 4.14
N ALA A 38 -4.47 7.78 3.47
CA ALA A 38 -4.45 6.43 4.02
C ALA A 38 -3.55 6.32 5.26
N ILE A 39 -2.35 6.90 5.21
CA ILE A 39 -1.42 6.93 6.35
C ILE A 39 -2.03 7.69 7.52
N ARG A 40 -2.65 8.85 7.27
CA ARG A 40 -3.34 9.61 8.33
C ARG A 40 -4.44 8.79 8.99
N LYS A 41 -5.29 8.12 8.21
CA LYS A 41 -6.37 7.28 8.72
C LYS A 41 -5.85 6.12 9.56
N ALA A 42 -4.77 5.46 9.14
CA ALA A 42 -4.14 4.39 9.92
C ALA A 42 -3.69 4.88 11.31
N PHE A 43 -3.13 6.09 11.39
CA PHE A 43 -2.81 6.70 12.68
C PHE A 43 -4.06 7.11 13.46
N GLU A 44 -5.10 7.63 12.81
CA GLU A 44 -6.37 7.96 13.47
C GLU A 44 -7.01 6.73 14.12
N MET A 45 -7.00 5.57 13.46
CA MET A 45 -7.46 4.29 14.05
C MET A 45 -6.71 3.94 15.33
N GLN A 46 -5.37 4.10 15.33
CA GLN A 46 -4.55 3.81 16.49
C GLN A 46 -4.77 4.82 17.62
N LEU A 47 -4.89 6.11 17.31
CA LEU A 47 -5.14 7.18 18.28
C LEU A 47 -6.51 7.03 18.96
N ASN A 48 -7.51 6.55 18.24
CA ASN A 48 -8.85 6.26 18.77
C ASN A 48 -8.97 4.87 19.41
N GLN A 49 -7.85 4.16 19.62
CA GLN A 49 -7.82 2.83 20.25
C GLN A 49 -8.65 1.75 19.51
N VAL A 50 -8.91 1.94 18.21
CA VAL A 50 -9.70 1.00 17.40
C VAL A 50 -8.92 -0.30 17.17
N GLY A 51 -7.62 -0.21 16.87
CA GLY A 51 -6.74 -1.37 16.77
C GLY A 51 -5.63 -1.26 15.72
N PHE A 52 -5.04 -2.41 15.38
CA PHE A 52 -3.90 -2.52 14.47
C PHE A 52 -4.24 -2.10 13.04
N SER A 53 -3.40 -1.24 12.46
CA SER A 53 -3.56 -0.74 11.09
C SER A 53 -2.27 -0.93 10.29
N MET A 54 -2.38 -1.20 8.99
CA MET A 54 -1.24 -1.28 8.06
C MET A 54 -1.55 -0.60 6.73
N VAL A 55 -0.56 0.14 6.21
CA VAL A 55 -0.58 0.73 4.88
C VAL A 55 0.60 0.19 4.08
N GLU A 56 0.34 -0.63 3.07
CA GLU A 56 1.36 -1.08 2.12
C GLU A 56 1.53 -0.04 1.01
N VAL A 57 2.77 0.38 0.79
CA VAL A 57 3.08 1.48 -0.14
C VAL A 57 3.95 0.98 -1.29
N LEU A 58 3.41 0.98 -2.49
CA LEU A 58 4.18 0.72 -3.71
C LEU A 58 5.01 1.96 -4.05
N SER A 59 6.34 1.82 -3.95
CA SER A 59 7.29 2.91 -4.17
C SER A 59 8.37 2.47 -5.15
N ALA A 60 8.74 3.37 -6.05
CA ALA A 60 9.84 3.13 -6.99
C ALA A 60 11.17 3.37 -6.28
N CYS A 61 12.15 2.50 -6.54
CA CYS A 61 13.55 2.77 -6.24
C CYS A 61 14.35 2.77 -7.55
N PRO A 62 14.35 3.89 -8.30
CA PRO A 62 14.95 3.95 -9.64
C PRO A 62 16.42 3.53 -9.65
N THR A 63 17.16 3.85 -8.59
CA THR A 63 18.56 3.44 -8.39
C THR A 63 18.71 1.92 -8.40
N ASN A 64 17.91 1.21 -7.61
CA ASN A 64 18.00 -0.25 -7.50
C ASN A 64 17.50 -0.95 -8.77
N TRP A 65 16.49 -0.37 -9.43
CA TRP A 65 15.92 -0.91 -10.66
C TRP A 65 16.70 -0.54 -11.92
N ARG A 66 17.72 0.33 -11.81
CA ARG A 66 18.50 0.86 -12.94
C ARG A 66 17.61 1.46 -14.02
N MET A 67 16.57 2.17 -13.60
CA MET A 67 15.58 2.84 -14.46
C MET A 67 15.64 4.35 -14.25
N SER A 68 15.20 5.12 -15.26
CA SER A 68 14.88 6.53 -15.02
C SER A 68 13.67 6.65 -14.08
N PRO A 69 13.55 7.74 -13.31
CA PRO A 69 12.39 7.94 -12.42
C PRO A 69 11.03 7.80 -13.13
N LEU A 70 10.92 8.32 -14.35
CA LEU A 70 9.69 8.22 -15.15
C LEU A 70 9.37 6.77 -15.54
N LYS A 71 10.36 6.00 -15.99
CA LYS A 71 10.17 4.59 -16.33
C LYS A 71 9.82 3.76 -15.11
N ALA A 72 10.42 4.03 -13.96
CA ALA A 72 10.11 3.33 -12.72
C ALA A 72 8.66 3.59 -12.28
N ASN A 73 8.16 4.82 -12.42
CA ASN A 73 6.76 5.15 -12.14
C ASN A 73 5.77 4.47 -13.10
N GLN A 74 6.11 4.37 -14.39
CA GLN A 74 5.33 3.63 -15.39
C GLN A 74 5.28 2.13 -15.06
N TRP A 75 6.43 1.54 -14.69
CA TRP A 75 6.50 0.13 -14.32
C TRP A 75 5.62 -0.22 -13.12
N ILE A 76 5.50 0.69 -12.14
CA ILE A 76 4.57 0.48 -11.02
C ILE A 76 3.13 0.40 -11.53
N GLU A 77 2.72 1.33 -12.40
CA GLU A 77 1.37 1.39 -12.94
C GLU A 77 1.03 0.17 -13.81
N GLU A 78 1.96 -0.22 -14.68
CA GLU A 78 1.73 -1.24 -15.69
C GLU A 78 1.93 -2.66 -15.16
N GLU A 79 2.93 -2.89 -14.33
CA GLU A 79 3.31 -4.25 -13.91
C GLU A 79 3.05 -4.48 -12.42
N MET A 80 3.56 -3.61 -11.54
CA MET A 80 3.48 -3.84 -10.10
C MET A 80 2.03 -3.84 -9.59
N MET A 81 1.20 -2.91 -10.07
CA MET A 81 -0.21 -2.83 -9.66
C MET A 81 -1.08 -3.97 -10.18
N ARG A 82 -0.69 -4.66 -11.26
CA ARG A 82 -1.41 -5.87 -11.71
C ARG A 82 -1.28 -6.99 -10.68
N TYR A 83 -0.10 -7.13 -10.08
CA TYR A 83 0.15 -8.11 -9.04
C TYR A 83 -0.31 -7.63 -7.65
N PHE A 84 -0.14 -6.34 -7.37
CA PHE A 84 -0.47 -5.68 -6.11
C PHE A 84 -1.57 -4.63 -6.33
N PRO A 85 -2.84 -5.03 -6.52
CA PRO A 85 -3.94 -4.10 -6.78
C PRO A 85 -4.11 -3.12 -5.61
N LEU A 86 -4.28 -1.84 -5.93
CA LEU A 86 -4.49 -0.80 -4.94
C LEU A 86 -5.90 -0.85 -4.37
N GLY A 87 -6.06 -0.40 -3.12
CA GLY A 87 -7.39 -0.33 -2.50
C GLY A 87 -7.35 -0.37 -0.98
N VAL A 88 -8.54 -0.28 -0.39
CA VAL A 88 -8.77 -0.56 1.03
C VAL A 88 -9.33 -1.97 1.13
N PHE A 89 -8.65 -2.82 1.90
CA PHE A 89 -8.94 -4.25 2.04
C PHE A 89 -9.67 -4.55 3.35
N LYS A 90 -9.53 -3.68 4.35
CA LYS A 90 -10.24 -3.76 5.61
C LYS A 90 -10.38 -2.36 6.19
N GLU A 91 -11.55 -2.04 6.72
CA GLU A 91 -11.84 -0.77 7.36
C GLU A 91 -12.99 -0.94 8.35
N LYS A 92 -12.71 -0.70 9.63
CA LYS A 92 -13.73 -0.53 10.67
C LYS A 92 -14.09 0.95 10.80
N GLU A 93 -15.24 1.23 11.41
CA GLU A 93 -15.59 2.58 11.84
C GLU A 93 -14.67 3.03 12.98
N ILE A 94 -14.43 4.35 13.06
CA ILE A 94 -13.64 5.00 14.12
C ILE A 94 -14.53 5.21 15.34
#